data_AF-A0A369PUN7-F1
#
_entry.id   AF-A0A369PUN7-F1
#
_cell.length_a   1.000
_cell.length_b   1.000
_cell.length_c   1.000
_cell.angle_alpha   90.00
_cell.angle_beta   90.00
_cell.angle_gamma   90.00
#
_symmetry.space_group_name_H-M   'P 1'
#
loop_
_entity.id
_entity.type
_entity.pdbx_description
1 polymer ?
#
loop_
_entity_poly.entity_id
_entity_poly.type
_entity_poly.pdbx_seq_one_letter_code
_entity_poly.pdbx_strand_id
1 'polypeptide(L)'
;MAKKNETIALIGGSTNKLPLLFMKPNSFEIRVNDRTFNYEKSTITGKELLILIGLNHSTDYEILFKLVGKEFEPIQLDEVVDLADPRIETFFIKPYPSVVIEVDDEIYPIAHIFMTPTEILTLAGIDADKHYLKQILEAREITYKNDKAHVIAMHHKMKFVSCKIGNTTVS
;
A
#
# COMPACT_ATOMS: atom_id res chain seq x y z
N MET A 1 -17.54 -35.64 16.71
CA MET A 1 -16.25 -35.32 16.06
C MET A 1 -15.83 -33.94 16.52
N ALA A 2 -14.75 -33.86 17.30
CA ALA A 2 -14.37 -32.68 18.07
C ALA A 2 -13.57 -31.66 17.22
N LYS A 3 -13.88 -30.37 17.37
CA LYS A 3 -13.11 -29.23 16.85
C LYS A 3 -11.80 -29.14 17.64
N LYS A 4 -10.67 -29.11 16.94
CA LYS A 4 -9.35 -28.84 17.54
C LYS A 4 -9.05 -27.34 17.42
N ASN A 5 -9.09 -26.65 18.54
CA ASN A 5 -8.56 -25.29 18.69
C ASN A 5 -7.04 -25.38 18.78
N GLU A 6 -6.32 -24.61 17.97
CA GLU A 6 -4.87 -24.43 18.15
C GLU A 6 -4.58 -22.95 18.44
N THR A 7 -4.15 -22.73 19.68
CA THR A 7 -3.66 -21.49 20.27
C THR A 7 -2.27 -21.18 19.72
N ILE A 8 -2.02 -19.95 19.25
CA ILE A 8 -0.68 -19.50 18.85
C ILE A 8 -0.18 -18.52 19.91
N ALA A 9 0.93 -18.88 20.56
CA ALA A 9 1.66 -18.04 21.50
C ALA A 9 2.51 -17.00 20.75
N LEU A 10 2.46 -15.74 21.21
CA LEU A 10 3.37 -14.68 20.79
C LEU A 10 4.59 -14.68 21.72
N ILE A 11 5.79 -14.88 21.16
CA ILE A 11 7.06 -14.50 21.80
C ILE A 11 7.84 -13.62 20.85
N GLY A 12 8.20 -12.43 21.34
CA GLY A 12 8.96 -11.41 20.63
C GLY A 12 10.45 -11.71 20.49
N GLY A 13 11.07 -11.04 19.53
CA GLY A 13 12.51 -11.08 19.31
C GLY A 13 12.88 -10.46 17.96
N SER A 14 13.37 -9.22 18.01
CA SER A 14 13.85 -8.43 16.88
C SER A 14 15.06 -9.07 16.18
N THR A 15 14.88 -9.48 14.92
CA THR A 15 15.75 -9.19 13.76
C THR A 15 14.90 -9.45 12.52
N ASN A 16 14.73 -8.47 11.64
CA ASN A 16 13.82 -8.53 10.49
C ASN A 16 14.22 -9.60 9.45
N LYS A 17 13.78 -10.82 9.70
CA LYS A 17 13.31 -11.78 8.71
C LYS A 17 11.99 -12.31 9.28
N LEU A 18 10.87 -11.84 8.76
CA LEU A 18 9.60 -12.49 9.08
C LEU A 18 9.74 -13.98 8.74
N PRO A 19 9.33 -14.91 9.62
CA PRO A 19 9.39 -16.32 9.32
C PRO A 19 8.46 -16.60 8.14
N LEU A 20 8.97 -17.37 7.17
CA LEU A 20 8.29 -17.95 6.00
C LEU A 20 7.15 -18.93 6.39
N LEU A 21 6.46 -18.70 7.51
CA LEU A 21 5.37 -19.55 7.95
C LEU A 21 4.06 -19.08 7.29
N PHE A 22 3.51 -19.99 6.48
CA PHE A 22 2.23 -19.95 5.77
C PHE A 22 2.21 -19.30 4.37
N MET A 23 3.24 -19.53 3.54
CA MET A 23 2.98 -19.56 2.09
C MET A 23 2.12 -20.78 1.78
N LYS A 24 0.89 -20.54 1.31
CA LYS A 24 0.09 -21.59 0.66
C LYS A 24 0.92 -22.12 -0.51
N PRO A 25 1.08 -23.45 -0.69
CA PRO A 25 2.00 -24.04 -1.67
C PRO A 25 1.71 -23.73 -3.15
N ASN A 26 0.70 -22.90 -3.45
CA ASN A 26 0.27 -22.52 -4.81
C ASN A 26 0.10 -20.99 -4.96
N SER A 27 0.93 -20.19 -4.29
CA SER A 27 0.90 -18.73 -4.43
C SER A 27 2.05 -18.22 -5.30
N PHE A 28 1.76 -17.22 -6.12
CA PHE A 28 2.70 -16.50 -6.96
C PHE A 28 3.14 -15.22 -6.24
N GLU A 29 4.45 -14.99 -6.26
CA GLU A 29 5.04 -13.75 -5.77
C GLU A 29 4.92 -12.67 -6.84
N ILE A 30 4.29 -11.54 -6.50
CA ILE A 30 4.11 -10.40 -7.39
C ILE A 30 4.86 -9.21 -6.82
N ARG A 31 5.73 -8.59 -7.61
CA ARG A 31 6.42 -7.35 -7.24
C ARG A 31 5.71 -6.14 -7.86
N VAL A 32 5.36 -5.15 -7.06
CA VAL A 32 4.70 -3.90 -7.46
C VAL A 32 5.35 -2.73 -6.73
N ASN A 33 5.95 -1.78 -7.46
CA ASN A 33 6.64 -0.60 -6.89
C ASN A 33 7.56 -0.97 -5.71
N ASP A 34 8.43 -1.97 -5.91
CA ASP A 34 9.37 -2.51 -4.92
C ASP A 34 8.76 -3.22 -3.71
N ARG A 35 7.45 -3.47 -3.73
CA ARG A 35 6.74 -4.24 -2.71
C ARG A 35 6.34 -5.60 -3.24
N THR A 36 6.38 -6.60 -2.37
CA THR A 36 6.03 -7.98 -2.70
C THR A 36 4.64 -8.32 -2.15
N PHE A 37 3.81 -8.92 -3.00
CA PHE A 37 2.48 -9.40 -2.69
C PHE A 37 2.37 -10.88 -3.07
N ASN A 38 1.51 -11.62 -2.38
CA ASN A 38 1.21 -13.00 -2.72
C ASN A 38 -0.15 -13.08 -3.39
N TYR A 39 -0.25 -13.87 -4.47
CA TYR A 39 -1.48 -14.04 -5.23
C TYR A 39 -1.73 -15.51 -5.54
N GLU A 40 -2.98 -15.98 -5.43
CA GLU A 40 -3.27 -17.42 -5.47
C GLU A 40 -3.43 -17.99 -6.89
N LYS A 41 -3.67 -17.15 -7.91
CA LYS A 41 -3.89 -17.60 -9.28
C LYS A 41 -2.64 -17.38 -10.13
N SER A 42 -2.44 -18.23 -11.14
CA SER A 42 -1.36 -18.08 -12.12
C SER A 42 -1.60 -16.97 -13.13
N THR A 43 -2.77 -16.37 -13.14
CA THR A 43 -3.12 -15.28 -14.05
C THR A 43 -3.73 -14.14 -13.27
N ILE A 44 -3.37 -12.91 -13.60
CA ILE A 44 -3.91 -11.70 -12.95
C ILE A 44 -4.28 -10.65 -14.01
N THR A 45 -5.40 -9.98 -13.79
CA THR A 45 -5.78 -8.79 -14.57
C THR A 45 -5.24 -7.51 -13.97
N GLY A 46 -5.09 -6.44 -14.76
CA GLY A 46 -4.74 -5.12 -14.21
C GLY A 46 -5.68 -4.67 -13.10
N LYS A 47 -6.97 -4.97 -13.22
CA LYS A 47 -7.98 -4.71 -12.18
C LYS A 47 -7.74 -5.52 -10.90
N GLU A 48 -7.47 -6.81 -11.02
CA GLU A 48 -7.14 -7.65 -9.85
C GLU A 48 -5.84 -7.21 -9.18
N LEU A 49 -4.85 -6.75 -9.95
CA LEU A 49 -3.60 -6.20 -9.43
C LEU A 49 -3.84 -4.95 -8.57
N LEU A 50 -4.69 -4.03 -9.03
CA LEU A 50 -5.06 -2.84 -8.26
C LEU A 50 -5.78 -3.21 -6.96
N ILE A 51 -6.74 -4.15 -7.02
CA ILE A 51 -7.45 -4.64 -5.82
C ILE A 51 -6.47 -5.29 -4.84
N LEU A 52 -5.51 -6.10 -5.32
CA LEU A 52 -4.51 -6.79 -4.50
C LEU A 52 -3.70 -5.80 -3.65
N ILE A 53 -3.41 -4.62 -4.20
CA ILE A 53 -2.61 -3.59 -3.51
C ILE A 53 -3.46 -2.55 -2.76
N GLY A 54 -4.79 -2.75 -2.68
CA GLY A 54 -5.71 -1.86 -1.97
C GLY A 54 -6.17 -0.62 -2.75
N LEU A 55 -5.88 -0.54 -4.05
CA LEU A 55 -6.39 0.51 -4.93
C LEU A 55 -7.74 0.08 -5.50
N ASN A 56 -8.82 0.44 -4.81
CA ASN A 56 -10.16 0.34 -5.38
C ASN A 56 -10.34 1.48 -6.39
N HIS A 57 -10.89 1.18 -7.57
CA HIS A 57 -11.14 2.08 -8.71
C HIS A 57 -9.95 2.28 -9.68
N SER A 58 -10.15 1.85 -10.91
CA SER A 58 -9.06 1.45 -11.80
C SER A 58 -8.69 2.43 -12.91
N THR A 59 -9.35 3.58 -13.01
CA THR A 59 -9.06 4.58 -14.05
C THR A 59 -8.06 5.66 -13.62
N ASP A 60 -7.65 5.65 -12.36
CA ASP A 60 -6.82 6.70 -11.76
C ASP A 60 -5.31 6.41 -11.86
N TYR A 61 -4.94 5.25 -12.43
CA TYR A 61 -3.56 4.78 -12.46
C TYR A 61 -3.17 4.27 -13.85
N GLU A 62 -1.90 4.44 -14.17
CA GLU A 62 -1.24 3.73 -15.26
C GLU A 62 -0.55 2.50 -14.68
N ILE A 63 -0.85 1.33 -15.25
CA ILE A 63 -0.23 0.05 -14.90
C ILE A 63 0.77 -0.29 -15.99
N LEU A 64 2.02 -0.50 -15.58
CA LEU A 64 3.11 -0.96 -16.42
C LEU A 64 3.63 -2.29 -15.87
N PHE A 65 4.24 -3.09 -16.73
CA PHE A 65 5.08 -4.22 -16.31
C PHE A 65 6.38 -4.23 -17.09
N LYS A 66 7.36 -4.93 -16.52
CA LYS A 66 8.66 -5.11 -17.12
C LYS A 66 8.98 -6.58 -17.27
N LEU A 67 9.34 -6.97 -18.48
CA LEU A 67 9.93 -8.27 -18.76
C LEU A 67 11.47 -8.19 -18.71
N VAL A 68 12.13 -9.32 -18.44
CA VAL A 68 13.59 -9.44 -18.42
C VAL A 68 14.18 -8.93 -19.73
N GLY A 69 15.08 -7.94 -19.62
CA GLY A 69 15.77 -7.35 -20.76
C GLY A 69 14.90 -6.47 -21.67
N LYS A 70 13.69 -6.10 -21.23
CA LYS A 70 12.79 -5.20 -21.96
C LYS A 70 12.51 -3.91 -21.19
N GLU A 71 12.01 -2.92 -21.93
CA GLU A 71 11.42 -1.70 -21.38
C GLU A 71 10.05 -1.98 -20.74
N PHE A 72 9.53 -0.99 -20.01
CA PHE A 72 8.18 -1.05 -19.46
C PHE A 72 7.12 -1.02 -20.57
N GLU A 73 6.13 -1.89 -20.45
CA GLU A 73 4.98 -1.99 -21.35
C GLU A 73 3.69 -1.73 -20.56
N PRO A 74 2.69 -1.04 -21.12
CA PRO A 74 1.41 -0.77 -20.44
C PRO A 74 0.51 -2.01 -20.40
N ILE A 75 -0.23 -2.17 -19.32
CA ILE A 75 -1.26 -3.21 -19.15
C ILE A 75 -2.64 -2.57 -19.03
N GLN A 76 -3.62 -3.08 -19.77
CA GLN A 76 -5.01 -2.68 -19.63
C GLN A 76 -5.67 -3.35 -18.42
N LEU A 77 -6.78 -2.77 -17.94
CA LEU A 77 -7.46 -3.26 -16.74
C LEU A 77 -7.99 -4.68 -16.86
N ASP A 78 -8.49 -5.03 -18.04
CA ASP A 78 -9.05 -6.36 -18.33
C ASP A 78 -8.04 -7.27 -19.05
N GLU A 79 -6.81 -6.78 -19.29
CA GLU A 79 -5.74 -7.58 -19.87
C GLU A 79 -5.24 -8.61 -18.86
N VAL A 80 -5.15 -9.87 -19.31
CA VAL A 80 -4.74 -11.01 -18.49
C VAL A 80 -3.25 -11.24 -18.66
N VAL A 81 -2.52 -11.19 -17.55
CA VAL A 81 -1.09 -11.47 -17.48
C VAL A 81 -0.86 -12.85 -16.86
N ASP A 82 -0.02 -13.67 -17.50
CA ASP A 82 0.40 -14.98 -16.98
C ASP A 82 1.58 -14.82 -16.02
N LEU A 83 1.32 -14.96 -14.72
CA LEU A 83 2.32 -14.89 -13.65
C LEU A 83 3.27 -16.09 -13.62
N ALA A 84 2.97 -17.17 -14.35
CA ALA A 84 3.90 -18.27 -14.51
C ALA A 84 5.01 -17.96 -15.53
N ASP A 85 4.93 -16.84 -16.27
CA ASP A 85 5.99 -16.41 -17.17
C ASP A 85 7.21 -15.93 -16.34
N PRO A 86 8.33 -16.69 -16.35
CA PRO A 86 9.51 -16.37 -15.55
C PRO A 86 10.22 -15.09 -16.01
N ARG A 87 9.80 -14.51 -17.14
CA ARG A 87 10.34 -13.26 -17.66
C ARG A 87 9.73 -12.04 -16.98
N ILE A 88 8.63 -12.15 -16.22
CA ILE A 88 8.06 -11.00 -15.51
C ILE A 88 8.99 -10.62 -14.35
N GLU A 89 9.52 -9.40 -14.37
CA GLU A 89 10.38 -8.89 -13.29
C GLU A 89 9.58 -8.16 -12.22
N THR A 90 8.71 -7.24 -12.63
CA THR A 90 7.94 -6.37 -11.74
C THR A 90 6.80 -5.70 -12.48
N PHE A 91 5.79 -5.31 -11.72
CA PHE A 91 4.79 -4.32 -12.10
C PHE A 91 5.17 -2.96 -11.54
N PHE A 92 4.77 -1.91 -12.23
CA PHE A 92 4.92 -0.53 -11.80
C PHE A 92 3.60 0.21 -12.02
N ILE A 93 3.11 0.84 -10.97
CA ILE A 93 1.83 1.54 -10.96
C ILE A 93 2.09 2.97 -10.53
N LYS A 94 1.64 3.93 -11.34
CA LYS A 94 1.76 5.36 -11.02
C LYS A 94 0.38 6.03 -11.09
N PRO A 95 0.09 6.98 -10.19
CA PRO A 95 -1.13 7.76 -10.26
C PRO A 95 -1.09 8.72 -11.44
N TYR A 96 -2.25 8.96 -12.07
CA TYR A 96 -2.38 10.09 -12.98
C TYR A 96 -2.30 11.42 -12.22
N PRO A 97 -1.91 12.53 -12.87
CA PRO A 97 -1.84 13.85 -12.21
C PRO A 97 -3.16 14.33 -11.60
N SER A 98 -4.30 13.79 -12.04
CA SER A 98 -5.62 14.06 -11.47
C SER A 98 -5.88 13.38 -10.13
N VAL A 99 -5.00 12.46 -9.69
CA VAL A 99 -5.12 11.80 -8.39
C VAL A 99 -4.60 12.74 -7.31
N VAL A 100 -5.53 13.16 -6.46
CA VAL A 100 -5.27 14.10 -5.37
C VAL A 100 -5.78 13.54 -4.06
N ILE A 101 -5.14 13.96 -2.98
CA ILE A 101 -5.59 13.78 -1.59
C ILE A 101 -5.92 15.12 -0.96
N GLU A 102 -6.63 15.08 0.16
CA GLU A 102 -6.94 16.24 0.98
C GLU A 102 -6.19 16.14 2.31
N VAL A 103 -5.46 17.19 2.70
CA VAL A 103 -4.77 17.30 3.99
C VAL A 103 -5.14 18.65 4.60
N ASP A 104 -5.76 18.65 5.77
CA ASP A 104 -6.23 19.87 6.46
C ASP A 104 -7.07 20.79 5.54
N ASP A 105 -8.03 20.20 4.82
CA ASP A 105 -8.92 20.84 3.83
C ASP A 105 -8.23 21.40 2.57
N GLU A 106 -6.92 21.16 2.40
CA GLU A 106 -6.16 21.53 1.20
C GLU A 106 -5.89 20.33 0.29
N ILE A 107 -5.85 20.56 -1.03
CA ILE A 107 -5.75 19.49 -2.05
C ILE A 107 -4.31 19.37 -2.57
N TYR A 108 -3.78 18.15 -2.55
CA TYR A 108 -2.42 17.85 -2.98
C TYR A 108 -2.38 16.71 -4.02
N PRO A 109 -1.72 16.87 -5.17
CA PRO A 109 -1.47 15.76 -6.09
C PRO A 109 -0.46 14.78 -5.47
N ILE A 110 -0.66 13.48 -5.71
CA ILE A 110 0.28 12.45 -5.25
C ILE A 110 1.24 12.04 -6.37
N ALA A 111 2.50 11.80 -6.03
CA ALA A 111 3.52 11.33 -6.97
C ALA A 111 3.60 9.79 -7.06
N HIS A 112 3.26 9.10 -5.97
CA HIS A 112 3.38 7.64 -5.85
C HIS A 112 2.18 7.05 -5.11
N ILE A 113 1.82 5.81 -5.45
CA ILE A 113 0.66 5.10 -4.87
C ILE A 113 0.90 4.55 -3.46
N PHE A 114 2.13 4.58 -2.96
CA PHE A 114 2.45 4.19 -1.59
C PHE A 114 3.11 5.38 -0.89
N MET A 115 2.49 5.86 0.17
CA MET A 115 3.04 6.94 0.98
C MET A 115 2.92 6.61 2.47
N THR A 116 3.86 7.14 3.24
CA THR A 116 3.85 7.11 4.70
C THR A 116 3.20 8.37 5.27
N PRO A 117 2.73 8.34 6.52
CA PRO A 117 2.30 9.53 7.24
C PRO A 117 3.30 10.69 7.18
N THR A 118 4.60 10.39 7.31
CA THR A 118 5.66 11.40 7.20
C THR A 118 5.73 12.03 5.80
N GLU A 119 5.65 11.22 4.74
CA GLU A 119 5.66 11.73 3.37
C GLU A 119 4.43 12.58 3.06
N ILE A 120 3.25 12.21 3.57
CA ILE A 120 2.01 12.98 3.42
C ILE A 120 2.10 14.32 4.16
N LEU A 121 2.62 14.33 5.39
CA LEU A 121 2.85 15.58 6.13
C LEU A 121 3.87 16.47 5.40
N THR A 122 4.95 15.88 4.90
CA THR A 122 5.99 16.61 4.14
C THR A 122 5.43 17.19 2.85
N LEU A 123 4.55 16.46 2.14
CA LEU A 123 3.84 16.94 0.95
C LEU A 123 3.02 18.20 1.24
N ALA A 124 2.38 18.26 2.42
CA ALA A 124 1.61 19.41 2.89
C ALA A 124 2.47 20.52 3.54
N GLY A 125 3.80 20.39 3.55
CA GLY A 125 4.70 21.34 4.22
C GLY A 125 4.59 21.33 5.75
N ILE A 126 4.06 20.25 6.33
CA ILE A 126 3.84 20.09 7.76
C ILE A 126 5.01 19.32 8.40
N ASP A 127 5.53 19.85 9.50
CA ASP A 127 6.62 19.25 10.27
C ASP A 127 6.16 17.94 10.93
N ALA A 128 6.65 16.82 10.40
CA ALA A 128 6.34 15.46 10.85
C ALA A 128 6.93 15.09 12.22
N ASP A 129 7.85 15.88 12.78
CA ASP A 129 8.33 15.72 14.15
C ASP A 129 7.41 16.38 15.18
N LYS A 130 6.61 17.36 14.73
CA LYS A 130 5.64 18.08 15.55
C LYS A 130 4.20 17.62 15.35
N HIS A 131 3.92 16.88 14.28
CA HIS A 131 2.58 16.43 13.94
C HIS A 131 2.54 14.92 13.70
N TYR A 132 1.35 14.36 13.90
CA TYR A 132 0.98 13.04 13.41
C TYR A 132 -0.22 13.14 12.50
N LEU A 133 -0.38 12.14 11.63
CA LEU A 133 -1.45 12.09 10.65
C LEU A 133 -2.62 11.25 11.17
N LYS A 134 -3.84 11.68 10.84
CA LYS A 134 -5.05 10.85 10.87
C LYS A 134 -5.62 10.73 9.47
N GLN A 135 -6.11 9.56 9.11
CA GLN A 135 -6.95 9.38 7.93
C GLN A 135 -8.43 9.44 8.35
N ILE A 136 -9.21 10.20 7.59
CA ILE A 136 -10.66 10.32 7.78
C ILE A 136 -11.35 9.38 6.78
N LEU A 137 -12.16 8.47 7.30
CA LEU A 137 -13.05 7.60 6.54
C LEU A 137 -14.50 7.98 6.88
N GLU A 138 -15.46 7.60 6.04
CA GLU A 138 -16.88 8.00 6.19
C GLU A 138 -17.46 7.76 7.59
N ALA A 139 -17.07 6.65 8.24
CA ALA A 139 -17.60 6.24 9.54
C ALA A 139 -16.56 6.14 10.66
N ARG A 140 -15.27 6.42 10.39
CA ARG A 140 -14.20 6.23 11.38
C ARG A 140 -12.94 7.03 11.05
N GLU A 141 -12.06 7.12 12.03
CA GLU A 141 -10.70 7.66 11.85
C GLU A 141 -9.67 6.55 12.04
N ILE A 142 -8.58 6.60 11.26
CA ILE A 142 -7.36 5.82 11.51
C ILE A 142 -6.29 6.79 11.97
N THR A 143 -5.68 6.53 13.13
CA THR A 143 -4.59 7.36 13.67
C THR A 143 -3.25 6.71 13.44
N TYR A 144 -2.29 7.47 12.91
CA TYR A 144 -0.91 7.02 12.70
C TYR A 144 0.08 7.59 13.73
N LYS A 145 -0.43 8.05 14.88
CA LYS A 145 0.37 8.67 15.95
C LYS A 145 1.61 7.86 16.35
N ASN A 146 1.48 6.54 16.40
CA ASN A 146 2.52 5.61 16.85
C ASN A 146 3.14 4.79 15.70
N ASP A 147 2.76 5.06 14.46
CA ASP A 147 3.22 4.31 13.28
C ASP A 147 3.45 5.28 12.11
N LYS A 148 4.47 6.13 12.23
CA LYS A 148 4.80 7.14 11.22
C LYS A 148 5.32 6.56 9.91
N ALA A 149 5.77 5.30 9.93
CA ALA A 149 6.26 4.56 8.78
C ALA A 149 5.18 3.65 8.15
N HIS A 150 3.94 3.73 8.65
CA HIS A 150 2.83 2.96 8.10
C HIS A 150 2.70 3.22 6.61
N VAL A 151 2.60 2.17 5.81
CA VAL A 151 2.48 2.33 4.35
C VAL A 151 1.02 2.38 4.00
N ILE A 152 0.61 3.47 3.38
CA ILE A 152 -0.76 3.71 2.94
C ILE A 152 -0.82 3.57 1.42
N ALA A 153 -1.72 2.73 0.92
CA ALA A 153 -2.07 2.68 -0.49
C ALA A 153 -2.94 3.90 -0.82
N MET A 154 -2.39 4.81 -1.62
CA MET A 154 -2.95 6.13 -1.90
C MET A 154 -3.91 6.07 -3.08
N HIS A 155 -5.13 6.54 -2.87
CA HIS A 155 -6.12 6.69 -3.93
C HIS A 155 -6.79 8.08 -3.92
N HIS A 156 -7.47 8.39 -5.03
CA HIS A 156 -8.12 9.68 -5.22
C HIS A 156 -9.10 9.98 -4.08
N LYS A 157 -9.09 11.23 -3.60
CA LYS A 157 -9.98 11.79 -2.54
C LYS A 157 -9.82 11.17 -1.15
N MET A 158 -8.69 10.53 -0.85
CA MET A 158 -8.37 10.24 0.55
C MET A 158 -8.26 11.55 1.34
N LYS A 159 -8.82 11.56 2.54
CA LYS A 159 -8.83 12.72 3.44
C LYS A 159 -7.94 12.45 4.64
N PHE A 160 -7.12 13.43 4.99
CA PHE A 160 -6.22 13.39 6.13
C PHE A 160 -6.28 14.68 6.93
N VAL A 161 -6.00 14.56 8.22
CA VAL A 161 -5.90 15.67 9.16
C VAL A 161 -4.59 15.56 9.92
N SER A 162 -3.88 16.68 10.04
CA SER A 162 -2.69 16.77 10.89
C SER A 162 -3.08 17.08 12.33
N CYS A 163 -2.35 16.51 13.28
CA CYS A 163 -2.59 16.72 14.71
C CYS A 163 -1.27 16.98 15.41
N LYS A 164 -1.19 18.03 16.23
CA LYS A 164 -0.01 18.33 17.03
C LYS A 164 0.29 17.19 18.01
N ILE A 165 1.56 16.83 18.10
CA ILE A 165 2.05 15.92 19.15
C ILE A 165 2.08 16.75 20.44
N GLY A 166 1.09 16.51 21.32
CA GLY A 166 1.02 17.22 22.59
C GLY A 166 2.20 16.88 23.50
N ASN A 167 2.77 17.90 24.15
CA ASN A 167 3.64 17.73 25.29
C ASN A 167 2.76 17.18 26.41
N THR A 168 2.96 15.94 26.84
CA THR A 168 2.28 15.46 28.04
C THR A 168 3.01 16.07 29.24
N THR A 169 2.67 17.30 29.60
CA THR A 169 3.01 17.83 30.92
C THR A 169 2.13 17.08 31.91
N VAL A 170 2.68 16.02 32.50
CA VAL A 170 2.09 15.42 33.69
C VAL A 170 2.44 16.37 34.83
N SER A 171 1.45 17.13 35.28
CA SER A 171 1.52 17.95 36.49
C SER A 171 1.63 17.09 37.74
#